data_AF-A0A7S2NY69-F1
#
_entry.id   AF-A0A7S2NY69-F1
#
_cell.length_a   1.000
_cell.length_b   1.000
_cell.length_c   1.000
_cell.angle_alpha   90.00
_cell.angle_beta   90.00
_cell.angle_gamma   90.00
#
_symmetry.space_group_name_H-M   'P 1'
#
loop_
_entity.id
_entity.type
_entity.pdbx_description
1 polymer ?
#
loop_
_entity_poly.entity_id
_entity_poly.type
_entity_poly.pdbx_seq_one_letter_code
_entity_poly.pdbx_strand_id
1 'polypeptide(L)'
;GDAETCQLLLDRGADMRRRGGSGQSAREIAMRNARLRASFEAQAEKAPSQGDGAQVVKLTVRHIVTNLERVLSISADAAVCDVKKLIVRLTQRGSWRRVALMTEDGILLQDGDPLAGRTVLIVADAKSPEVKRAEEALLTDEGRWQRLTVEGLQAEAEQRGFFGGTTRERLLESLAEVKRWES
;
A
#
# COMPACT_ATOMS: atom_id res chain seq x y z
N GLY A 1 -9.50 42.67 -9.45
CA GLY A 1 -9.92 41.26 -9.43
C GLY A 1 -11.34 41.24 -9.93
N ASP A 2 -11.56 40.56 -11.04
CA ASP A 2 -12.87 40.50 -11.67
C ASP A 2 -13.73 39.45 -10.96
N ALA A 3 -14.69 39.93 -10.17
CA ALA A 3 -15.52 39.08 -9.33
C ALA A 3 -16.44 38.18 -10.15
N GLU A 4 -16.89 38.63 -11.32
CA GLU A 4 -17.75 37.86 -12.22
C GLU A 4 -16.97 36.71 -12.86
N THR A 5 -15.75 36.97 -13.32
CA THR A 5 -14.85 35.92 -13.84
C THR A 5 -14.49 34.91 -12.75
N CYS A 6 -14.22 35.37 -11.52
CA CYS A 6 -13.98 34.46 -10.39
C CYS A 6 -15.22 33.60 -10.08
N GLN A 7 -16.42 34.18 -10.07
CA GLN A 7 -17.67 33.44 -9.85
C GLN A 7 -17.88 32.38 -10.93
N LEU A 8 -17.69 32.73 -12.21
CA LEU A 8 -17.83 31.80 -13.33
C LEU A 8 -16.86 30.62 -13.23
N LEU A 9 -15.62 30.86 -12.81
CA LEU A 9 -14.61 29.81 -12.60
C LEU A 9 -14.97 28.91 -11.40
N LEU A 10 -15.48 29.49 -10.32
CA LEU A 10 -15.95 28.75 -9.15
C LEU A 10 -17.17 27.88 -9.49
N ASP A 11 -18.11 28.39 -10.28
CA ASP A 11 -19.29 27.64 -10.74
C ASP A 11 -18.91 26.51 -11.70
N ARG A 12 -17.76 26.63 -12.37
CA ARG A 12 -17.14 25.59 -13.21
C ARG A 12 -16.29 24.59 -12.43
N GLY A 13 -16.24 24.67 -11.10
CA GLY A 13 -15.52 23.71 -10.26
C GLY A 13 -14.02 23.97 -10.14
N ALA A 14 -13.57 25.21 -10.31
CA ALA A 14 -12.15 25.55 -10.12
C ALA A 14 -11.67 25.23 -8.70
N ASP A 15 -10.52 24.54 -8.59
CA ASP A 15 -9.95 24.14 -7.30
C ASP A 15 -9.36 25.36 -6.56
N MET A 16 -10.09 25.79 -5.52
CA MET A 16 -9.74 26.93 -4.67
C MET A 16 -8.56 26.69 -3.73
N ARG A 17 -8.17 25.43 -3.50
CA ARG A 17 -7.14 25.03 -2.52
C ARG A 17 -5.77 24.85 -3.16
N ARG A 18 -5.72 24.75 -4.49
CA ARG A 18 -4.46 24.65 -5.24
C ARG A 18 -3.58 25.87 -4.98
N ARG A 19 -2.33 25.62 -4.58
CA ARG A 19 -1.33 26.65 -4.34
C ARG A 19 -0.64 27.03 -5.65
N GLY A 20 -0.55 28.33 -5.92
CA GLY A 20 0.20 28.87 -7.05
C GLY A 20 1.71 28.89 -6.78
N GLY A 21 2.50 29.43 -7.73
CA GLY A 21 3.96 29.56 -7.60
C GLY A 21 4.41 30.45 -6.44
N SER A 22 3.52 31.28 -5.89
CA SER A 22 3.75 32.08 -4.68
C SER A 22 3.47 31.34 -3.37
N GLY A 23 3.07 30.06 -3.44
CA GLY A 23 2.73 29.23 -2.27
C GLY A 23 1.36 29.54 -1.66
N GLN A 24 0.65 30.56 -2.14
CA GLN A 24 -0.69 30.93 -1.67
C GLN A 24 -1.79 30.24 -2.47
N SER A 25 -2.87 29.87 -1.81
CA SER A 25 -4.07 29.34 -2.48
C SER A 25 -4.97 30.46 -3.00
N ALA A 26 -5.80 30.15 -4.00
CA ALA A 26 -6.78 31.11 -4.52
C ALA A 26 -7.72 31.61 -3.40
N ARG A 27 -8.07 30.73 -2.44
CA ARG A 27 -8.85 31.10 -1.25
C ARG A 27 -8.11 32.09 -0.34
N GLU A 28 -6.82 31.88 -0.06
CA GLU A 28 -6.03 32.81 0.78
C GLU A 28 -5.93 34.20 0.16
N ILE A 29 -5.84 34.27 -1.16
CA ILE A 29 -5.82 35.53 -1.90
C ILE A 29 -7.21 36.19 -1.89
N ALA A 30 -8.28 35.41 -2.06
CA ALA A 30 -9.66 35.89 -2.04
C ALA A 30 -10.07 36.42 -0.65
N MET A 31 -9.61 35.79 0.44
CA MET A 31 -9.89 36.25 1.82
C MET A 31 -9.29 37.63 2.13
N ARG A 32 -8.28 38.06 1.38
CA ARG A 32 -7.68 39.40 1.48
C ARG A 32 -8.47 40.46 0.70
N ASN A 33 -9.46 40.06 -0.09
CA ASN A 33 -10.25 40.94 -0.94
C ASN A 33 -11.74 40.86 -0.59
N ALA A 34 -12.29 41.94 0.00
CA ALA A 34 -13.67 42.00 0.46
C ALA A 34 -14.71 41.66 -0.63
N ARG A 35 -14.43 41.95 -1.91
CA ARG A 35 -15.36 41.68 -3.03
C ARG A 35 -15.41 40.20 -3.43
N LEU A 36 -14.30 39.48 -3.28
CA LEU A 36 -14.20 38.05 -3.59
C LEU A 36 -14.53 37.17 -2.39
N ARG A 37 -14.48 37.73 -1.18
CA ARG A 37 -14.76 37.00 0.05
C ARG A 37 -16.16 36.39 0.05
N ALA A 38 -17.18 37.16 -0.33
CA ALA A 38 -18.57 36.70 -0.34
C ALA A 38 -18.81 35.55 -1.33
N SER A 39 -18.24 35.62 -2.54
CA SER A 39 -18.35 34.54 -3.53
C SER A 39 -17.62 33.27 -3.11
N PHE A 40 -16.43 33.40 -2.52
CA PHE A 40 -15.66 32.27 -2.02
C PHE A 40 -16.25 31.66 -0.73
N GLU A 41 -16.82 32.47 0.17
CA GLU A 41 -17.55 31.98 1.36
C GLU A 41 -18.85 31.27 0.94
N ALA A 42 -19.63 31.85 0.02
CA ALA A 42 -20.83 31.21 -0.53
C ALA A 42 -20.51 29.90 -1.27
N GLN A 43 -19.39 29.82 -1.99
CA GLN A 43 -18.93 28.56 -2.62
C GLN A 43 -18.34 27.58 -1.61
N ALA A 44 -17.79 28.04 -0.48
CA ALA A 44 -17.33 27.17 0.59
C ALA A 44 -18.51 26.52 1.36
N GLU A 45 -19.64 27.22 1.45
CA GLU A 45 -20.90 26.68 2.00
C GLU A 45 -21.70 25.86 0.96
N LYS A 46 -21.67 26.26 -0.32
CA LYS A 46 -22.30 25.52 -1.42
C LYS A 46 -21.50 24.34 -1.93
N ALA A 47 -20.22 24.24 -1.60
CA ALA A 47 -19.49 23.01 -1.83
C ALA A 47 -20.23 21.94 -1.02
N PRO A 48 -20.89 20.95 -1.67
CA PRO A 48 -20.96 19.66 -1.01
C PRO A 48 -19.50 19.33 -0.71
N SER A 49 -19.24 18.68 0.40
CA SER A 49 -18.07 17.84 0.57
C SER A 49 -17.89 16.95 -0.67
N GLN A 50 -17.26 17.46 -1.72
CA GLN A 50 -16.93 16.77 -2.95
C GLN A 50 -15.42 16.55 -2.96
N GLY A 51 -14.94 15.33 -3.13
CA GLY A 51 -15.29 14.14 -2.36
C GLY A 51 -14.14 13.92 -1.38
N ASP A 52 -14.30 13.20 -0.30
CA ASP A 52 -14.79 11.85 -0.36
C ASP A 52 -15.62 11.61 0.89
N GLY A 53 -16.62 10.74 0.80
CA GLY A 53 -16.92 9.91 1.95
C GLY A 53 -15.68 9.05 2.15
N ALA A 54 -14.58 9.62 2.67
CA ALA A 54 -13.43 8.89 3.13
C ALA A 54 -13.99 8.08 4.28
N GLN A 55 -14.58 6.95 3.95
CA GLN A 55 -15.22 6.05 4.86
C GLN A 55 -14.05 5.62 5.75
N VAL A 56 -13.95 6.23 6.92
CA VAL A 56 -12.73 6.10 7.71
C VAL A 56 -12.76 4.71 8.29
N VAL A 57 -11.80 3.91 7.89
CA VAL A 57 -11.65 2.55 8.31
C VAL A 57 -10.69 2.52 9.50
N LYS A 58 -11.09 1.81 10.56
CA LYS A 58 -10.20 1.52 11.68
C LYS A 58 -9.30 0.36 11.29
N LEU A 59 -8.00 0.63 11.27
CA LEU A 59 -6.96 -0.35 11.02
C LEU A 59 -6.27 -0.66 12.35
N THR A 60 -6.43 -1.88 12.85
CA THR A 60 -5.65 -2.34 13.99
C THR A 60 -4.29 -2.80 13.50
N VAL A 61 -3.25 -2.30 14.15
CA VAL A 61 -1.88 -2.54 13.78
C VAL A 61 -1.10 -3.07 14.96
N ARG A 62 -0.58 -4.30 14.84
CA ARG A 62 0.18 -4.98 15.90
C ARG A 62 1.63 -5.17 15.49
N HIS A 63 2.57 -4.76 16.33
CA HIS A 63 3.99 -5.02 16.11
C HIS A 63 4.35 -6.44 16.55
N ILE A 64 4.91 -7.26 15.64
CA ILE A 64 5.08 -8.70 15.88
C ILE A 64 6.04 -9.05 17.03
N VAL A 65 7.09 -8.24 17.25
CA VAL A 65 8.12 -8.54 18.27
C VAL A 65 7.70 -8.06 19.65
N THR A 66 7.03 -6.92 19.72
CA THR A 66 6.71 -6.26 21.00
C THR A 66 5.25 -6.42 21.39
N ASN A 67 4.43 -7.05 20.54
CA ASN A 67 2.98 -7.16 20.66
C ASN A 67 2.26 -5.83 20.93
N LEU A 68 2.88 -4.71 20.56
CA LEU A 68 2.28 -3.40 20.71
C LEU A 68 1.19 -3.21 19.67
N GLU A 69 -0.03 -2.97 20.13
CA GLU A 69 -1.19 -2.71 19.29
C GLU A 69 -1.52 -1.23 19.26
N ARG A 70 -1.88 -0.73 18.07
CA ARG A 70 -2.42 0.61 17.87
C ARG A 70 -3.51 0.58 16.84
N VAL A 71 -4.57 1.35 17.08
CA VAL A 71 -5.65 1.55 16.11
C VAL A 71 -5.38 2.85 15.36
N LEU A 72 -5.28 2.75 14.03
CA LEU A 72 -5.11 3.89 13.12
C LEU A 72 -6.43 4.15 12.40
N SER A 73 -6.74 5.42 12.19
CA SER A 73 -7.87 5.85 11.36
C SER A 73 -7.32 6.19 9.97
N ILE A 74 -7.68 5.38 8.98
CA ILE A 74 -7.22 5.53 7.59
C ILE A 74 -8.43 5.68 6.66
N SER A 75 -8.20 6.24 5.48
CA SER A 75 -9.25 6.32 4.45
C SER A 75 -9.58 4.92 3.92
N ALA A 76 -10.83 4.65 3.51
CA ALA A 76 -11.23 3.35 2.96
C ALA A 76 -10.52 2.98 1.65
N ASP A 77 -10.13 3.99 0.88
CA ASP A 77 -9.33 3.86 -0.34
C ASP A 77 -7.82 3.79 -0.07
N ALA A 78 -7.39 3.84 1.20
CA ALA A 78 -5.97 3.85 1.54
C ALA A 78 -5.31 2.53 1.16
N ALA A 79 -4.22 2.64 0.40
CA ALA A 79 -3.37 1.52 0.07
C ALA A 79 -2.34 1.28 1.19
N VAL A 80 -1.74 0.10 1.16
CA VAL A 80 -0.64 -0.30 2.05
C VAL A 80 0.50 0.71 2.08
N CYS A 81 0.86 1.30 0.94
CA CYS A 81 1.92 2.30 0.89
C CYS A 81 1.63 3.55 1.73
N ASP A 82 0.36 3.95 1.85
CA ASP A 82 -0.03 5.13 2.62
C ASP A 82 0.04 4.87 4.12
N VAL A 83 -0.27 3.66 4.54
CA VAL A 83 -0.09 3.21 5.92
C VAL A 83 1.39 3.09 6.27
N LYS A 84 2.23 2.55 5.38
CA LYS A 84 3.70 2.51 5.58
C LYS A 84 4.27 3.93 5.75
N LYS A 85 3.85 4.89 4.92
CA LYS A 85 4.23 6.30 5.05
C LYS A 85 3.73 6.92 6.36
N LEU A 86 2.50 6.58 6.79
CA LEU A 86 1.93 7.06 8.05
C LEU A 86 2.74 6.54 9.26
N ILE A 87 3.08 5.26 9.28
CA ILE A 87 3.90 4.65 10.34
C ILE A 87 5.24 5.35 10.45
N VAL A 88 5.93 5.62 9.34
CA VAL A 88 7.22 6.33 9.37
C VAL A 88 7.09 7.75 9.90
N ARG A 89 6.03 8.48 9.51
CA ARG A 89 5.74 9.82 10.06
C ARG A 89 5.53 9.77 11.58
N LEU A 90 4.79 8.77 12.06
CA LEU A 90 4.48 8.61 13.48
C LEU A 90 5.68 8.16 14.32
N THR A 91 6.58 7.36 13.76
CA THR A 91 7.76 6.83 14.50
C THR A 91 8.98 7.73 14.40
N GLN A 92 8.96 8.73 13.50
CA GLN A 92 10.11 9.59 13.16
C GLN A 92 11.40 8.81 12.86
N ARG A 93 11.26 7.53 12.45
CA ARG A 93 12.39 6.61 12.28
C ARG A 93 12.35 5.91 10.93
N GLY A 94 13.48 6.01 10.23
CA GLY A 94 13.84 5.11 9.14
C GLY A 94 13.09 5.31 7.83
N SER A 95 13.33 4.38 6.91
CA SER A 95 12.72 4.34 5.57
C SER A 95 11.50 3.42 5.59
N TRP A 96 10.40 3.84 4.95
CA TRP A 96 9.16 3.08 4.84
C TRP A 96 9.35 1.72 4.15
N ARG A 97 10.45 1.56 3.39
CA ARG A 97 10.86 0.29 2.76
C ARG A 97 11.26 -0.80 3.76
N ARG A 98 11.49 -0.45 5.03
CA ARG A 98 11.75 -1.43 6.08
C ARG A 98 10.47 -1.95 6.71
N VAL A 99 9.34 -1.26 6.53
CA VAL A 99 8.06 -1.67 7.11
C VAL A 99 7.36 -2.61 6.15
N ALA A 100 7.23 -3.87 6.55
CA ALA A 100 6.35 -4.83 5.90
C ALA A 100 5.03 -4.92 6.67
N LEU A 101 3.93 -5.02 5.94
CA LEU A 101 2.60 -5.26 6.49
C LEU A 101 2.13 -6.63 6.04
N MET A 102 1.52 -7.38 6.92
CA MET A 102 0.91 -8.68 6.62
C MET A 102 -0.45 -8.79 7.30
N THR A 103 -1.27 -9.71 6.82
CA THR A 103 -2.53 -10.08 7.46
C THR A 103 -2.28 -10.96 8.69
N GLU A 104 -3.31 -11.18 9.52
CA GLU A 104 -3.23 -12.16 10.62
C GLU A 104 -2.97 -13.58 10.13
N ASP A 105 -3.38 -13.90 8.89
CA ASP A 105 -3.12 -15.18 8.22
C ASP A 105 -1.68 -15.30 7.69
N GLY A 106 -0.82 -14.30 7.95
CA GLY A 106 0.59 -14.30 7.52
C GLY A 106 0.81 -13.93 6.06
N ILE A 107 -0.23 -13.50 5.34
CA ILE A 107 -0.11 -13.09 3.93
C ILE A 107 0.51 -11.69 3.87
N LEU A 108 1.63 -11.56 3.15
CA LEU A 108 2.31 -10.29 2.91
C LEU A 108 1.46 -9.37 2.02
N LEU A 109 1.32 -8.11 2.43
CA LEU A 109 0.59 -7.10 1.68
C LEU A 109 1.54 -6.26 0.82
N GLN A 110 1.20 -6.18 -0.47
CA GLN A 110 1.89 -5.35 -1.46
C GLN A 110 1.44 -3.90 -1.35
N ASP A 111 2.25 -2.97 -1.86
CA ASP A 111 2.04 -1.52 -1.69
C ASP A 111 0.71 -1.00 -2.26
N GLY A 112 0.16 -1.68 -3.27
CA GLY A 112 -1.12 -1.35 -3.90
C GLY A 112 -2.33 -2.09 -3.35
N ASP A 113 -2.15 -2.99 -2.38
CA ASP A 113 -3.27 -3.78 -1.87
C ASP A 113 -4.23 -2.90 -1.05
N PRO A 114 -5.54 -3.07 -1.23
CA PRO A 114 -6.53 -2.34 -0.45
C PRO A 114 -6.58 -2.84 1.00
N LEU A 115 -6.82 -1.91 1.92
CA LEU A 115 -6.95 -2.19 3.35
C LEU A 115 -8.43 -2.14 3.76
N ALA A 116 -9.16 -3.21 3.46
CA ALA A 116 -10.60 -3.34 3.69
C ALA A 116 -11.01 -3.48 5.18
N GLY A 117 -10.37 -2.77 6.11
CA GLY A 117 -10.72 -2.77 7.54
C GLY A 117 -10.33 -4.00 8.33
N ARG A 118 -9.46 -4.82 7.74
CA ARG A 118 -8.81 -5.96 8.40
C ARG A 118 -7.72 -5.53 9.38
N THR A 119 -7.50 -6.33 10.41
CA THR A 119 -6.30 -6.22 11.25
C THR A 119 -5.06 -6.54 10.41
N VAL A 120 -4.01 -5.74 10.56
CA VAL A 120 -2.71 -5.97 9.91
C VAL A 120 -1.59 -6.00 10.94
N LEU A 121 -0.60 -6.86 10.72
CA LEU A 121 0.59 -6.97 11.53
C LEU A 121 1.70 -6.13 10.90
N ILE A 122 2.40 -5.32 11.71
CA ILE A 122 3.64 -4.65 11.32
C ILE A 122 4.82 -5.57 11.60
N VAL A 123 5.66 -5.71 10.59
CA VAL A 123 7.04 -6.12 10.74
C VAL A 123 7.94 -4.94 10.37
N ALA A 124 8.73 -4.45 11.33
CA ALA A 124 9.58 -3.27 11.15
C ALA A 124 10.82 -3.50 10.26
N ASP A 125 11.09 -4.75 9.87
CA ASP A 125 12.14 -5.09 8.91
C ASP A 125 11.63 -6.01 7.79
N ALA A 126 11.60 -5.47 6.56
CA ALA A 126 11.29 -6.22 5.34
C ALA A 126 12.30 -7.34 5.05
N LYS A 127 13.47 -7.37 5.72
CA LYS A 127 14.44 -8.46 5.65
C LYS A 127 14.30 -9.49 6.76
N SER A 128 13.30 -9.33 7.63
CA SER A 128 13.03 -10.29 8.71
C SER A 128 12.79 -11.69 8.15
N PRO A 129 13.14 -12.75 8.90
CA PRO A 129 12.91 -14.12 8.48
C PRO A 129 11.41 -14.39 8.25
N GLU A 130 10.51 -13.72 8.98
CA GLU A 130 9.07 -13.86 8.77
C GLU A 130 8.61 -13.32 7.42
N VAL A 131 9.14 -12.16 6.99
CA VAL A 131 8.84 -11.59 5.67
C VAL A 131 9.39 -12.47 4.55
N LYS A 132 10.60 -13.01 4.70
CA LYS A 132 11.16 -13.94 3.71
C LYS A 132 10.32 -15.21 3.55
N ARG A 133 9.84 -15.80 4.65
CA ARG A 133 8.96 -16.97 4.61
C ARG A 133 7.61 -16.66 3.95
N ALA A 134 7.04 -15.49 4.26
CA ALA A 134 5.78 -15.06 3.65
C ALA A 134 5.93 -14.76 2.15
N GLU A 135 7.06 -14.16 1.74
CA GLU A 135 7.40 -14.01 0.32
C GLU A 135 7.55 -15.37 -0.37
N GLU A 136 8.28 -16.30 0.24
CA GLU A 136 8.46 -17.66 -0.29
C GLU A 136 7.13 -18.43 -0.42
N ALA A 137 6.18 -18.22 0.49
CA ALA A 137 4.85 -18.82 0.44
C ALA A 137 3.96 -18.24 -0.69
N LEU A 138 4.26 -17.02 -1.17
CA LEU A 138 3.56 -16.36 -2.28
C LEU A 138 4.16 -16.69 -3.65
N LEU A 139 5.36 -17.28 -3.71
CA LEU A 139 5.94 -17.71 -4.98
C LEU A 139 5.24 -18.98 -5.47
N THR A 140 4.88 -18.98 -6.76
CA THR A 140 4.52 -20.21 -7.47
C THR A 140 5.64 -21.23 -7.35
N ASP A 141 5.30 -22.52 -7.33
CA ASP A 141 6.28 -23.62 -7.20
C ASP A 141 7.47 -23.46 -8.17
N GLU A 142 7.21 -23.01 -9.40
CA GLU A 142 8.24 -22.74 -10.41
C GLU A 142 9.20 -21.62 -10.01
N GLY A 143 8.68 -20.54 -9.41
CA GLY A 143 9.49 -19.45 -8.89
C GLY A 143 10.30 -19.86 -7.66
N ARG A 144 9.76 -20.77 -6.83
CA ARG A 144 10.48 -21.35 -5.68
C ARG A 144 11.65 -22.21 -6.15
N TRP A 145 11.43 -23.08 -7.14
CA TRP A 145 12.47 -23.96 -7.68
C TRP A 145 13.64 -23.19 -8.29
N GLN A 146 13.37 -22.08 -8.97
CA GLN A 146 14.41 -21.21 -9.52
C GLN A 146 15.40 -20.69 -8.46
N ARG A 147 14.99 -20.59 -7.19
CA ARG A 147 15.81 -20.07 -6.08
C ARG A 147 16.50 -21.16 -5.26
N LEU A 148 16.10 -22.43 -5.40
CA LEU A 148 16.68 -23.54 -4.65
C LEU A 148 18.11 -23.87 -5.13
N THR A 149 18.92 -24.42 -4.23
CA THR A 149 20.20 -25.05 -4.57
C THR A 149 19.95 -26.40 -5.27
N VAL A 150 20.98 -27.00 -5.88
CA VAL A 150 20.84 -28.32 -6.52
C VAL A 150 20.35 -29.37 -5.51
N GLU A 151 20.92 -29.38 -4.31
CA GLU A 151 20.48 -30.26 -3.21
C GLU A 151 19.01 -30.02 -2.82
N GLY A 152 18.56 -28.75 -2.77
CA GLY A 152 17.17 -28.42 -2.47
C GLY A 152 16.20 -28.85 -3.57
N LEU A 153 16.60 -28.74 -4.84
CA LEU A 153 15.83 -29.25 -5.97
C LEU A 153 15.75 -30.77 -5.96
N GLN A 154 16.82 -31.44 -5.55
CA GLN A 154 16.89 -32.88 -5.46
C GLN A 154 15.98 -33.39 -4.33
N ALA A 155 16.00 -32.76 -3.16
CA ALA A 155 15.09 -33.07 -2.06
C ALA A 155 13.62 -32.86 -2.43
N GLU A 156 13.29 -31.79 -3.16
CA GLU A 156 11.93 -31.53 -3.66
C GLU A 156 11.50 -32.59 -4.70
N ALA A 157 12.41 -32.99 -5.59
CA ALA A 157 12.16 -34.06 -6.56
C ALA A 157 11.93 -35.41 -5.85
N GLU A 158 12.75 -35.75 -4.86
CA GLU A 158 12.58 -36.95 -4.03
C GLU A 158 11.24 -36.95 -3.29
N GLN A 159 10.83 -35.81 -2.73
CA GLN A 159 9.55 -35.65 -2.05
C GLN A 159 8.36 -35.88 -2.98
N ARG A 160 8.50 -35.54 -4.27
CA ARG A 160 7.51 -35.80 -5.33
C ARG A 160 7.71 -37.16 -6.01
N GLY A 161 8.61 -38.00 -5.50
CA GLY A 161 8.84 -39.37 -5.98
C GLY A 161 9.68 -39.47 -7.25
N PHE A 162 10.42 -38.41 -7.62
CA PHE A 162 11.26 -38.37 -8.81
C PHE A 162 12.75 -38.39 -8.46
N PHE A 163 13.50 -39.32 -9.06
CA PHE A 163 14.92 -39.55 -8.77
C PHE A 163 15.85 -39.29 -9.98
N GLY A 164 15.36 -38.59 -11.01
CA GLY A 164 16.09 -38.36 -12.26
C GLY A 164 16.85 -37.03 -12.30
N GLY A 165 18.11 -37.05 -12.75
CA GLY A 165 18.89 -35.84 -13.05
C GLY A 165 19.79 -35.37 -11.91
N THR A 166 21.07 -35.16 -12.21
CA THR A 166 22.08 -34.62 -11.28
C THR A 166 22.38 -33.14 -11.55
N THR A 167 21.90 -32.61 -12.66
CA THR A 167 22.11 -31.22 -13.08
C THR A 167 20.87 -30.38 -12.80
N ARG A 168 21.09 -29.13 -12.39
CA ARG A 168 20.04 -28.16 -12.05
C ARG A 168 18.95 -28.05 -13.13
N GLU A 169 19.35 -27.98 -14.39
CA GLU A 169 18.45 -27.82 -15.54
C GLU A 169 17.52 -29.03 -15.69
N ARG A 170 18.06 -30.25 -15.60
CA ARG A 170 17.25 -31.49 -15.68
C ARG A 170 16.28 -31.62 -14.50
N LEU A 171 16.70 -31.23 -13.30
CA LEU A 171 15.82 -31.24 -12.12
C LEU A 171 14.66 -30.26 -12.27
N LEU A 172 14.91 -29.05 -12.81
CA LEU A 172 13.87 -28.06 -13.08
C LEU A 172 12.89 -28.52 -14.16
N GLU A 173 13.39 -29.09 -15.27
CA GLU A 173 12.54 -29.66 -16.33
C GLU A 173 11.66 -30.78 -15.80
N SER A 174 12.23 -31.67 -14.99
CA SER A 174 11.51 -32.81 -14.42
C SER A 174 10.44 -32.38 -13.41
N LEU A 175 10.76 -31.43 -12.53
CA LEU A 175 9.77 -30.85 -11.61
C LEU A 175 8.64 -30.13 -12.37
N ALA A 176 8.97 -29.41 -13.45
CA ALA A 176 7.98 -28.77 -14.30
C ALA A 176 7.10 -29.78 -15.05
N GLU A 177 7.65 -30.93 -15.46
CA GLU A 177 6.86 -32.04 -15.97
C GLU A 177 5.94 -32.60 -14.88
N VAL A 178 6.45 -33.00 -13.71
CA VAL A 178 5.61 -33.54 -12.62
C VAL A 178 4.43 -32.63 -12.29
N LYS A 179 4.67 -31.32 -12.21
CA LYS A 179 3.58 -30.35 -11.98
C LYS A 179 2.55 -30.29 -13.11
N ARG A 180 2.93 -30.51 -14.38
CA ARG A 180 1.96 -30.65 -15.47
C ARG A 180 1.08 -31.88 -15.31
N TRP A 181 1.56 -32.93 -14.67
CA TRP A 181 0.79 -34.15 -14.42
C TRP A 181 -0.09 -34.03 -13.16
N GLU A 182 0.27 -33.14 -12.23
CA GLU A 182 -0.53 -32.80 -11.04
C GLU A 182 -1.68 -31.81 -11.34
N SER A 183 -1.64 -31.14 -12.50
CA SER A 183 -2.64 -30.14 -12.95
C SER A 183 -3.77 -30.78 -13.76
#